data_AF-A0A9P0TE04-F1
#
_entry.id   AF-A0A9P0TE04-F1
#
_cell.length_a   1.000
_cell.length_b   1.000
_cell.length_c   1.000
_cell.angle_alpha   90.00
_cell.angle_beta   90.00
_cell.angle_gamma   90.00
#
_symmetry.space_group_name_H-M   'P 1'
#
loop_
_entity.id
_entity.type
_entity.pdbx_description
1 polymer ?
#
loop_
_entity_poly.entity_id
_entity_poly.type
_entity_poly.pdbx_seq_one_letter_code
_entity_poly.pdbx_strand_id
1 'polypeptide(L)'
;MIALIILSAIMETVSGVPKFNISTARLRAQCGKDNSPISVVYEGFGIIETYPWLGTLVYPRGDKLLSIAVVLVSKQMAVGPAMDIDKVPKIDFRSRSRVILGTNCSGPAFRVINYSFHPDYAKSTFSAPTIIQLAFNRRLADCHKSRIMVYNMAYVKPEVCQEFYTKSELDIDSMWPSHVLCARAMSGKDCIWHSGTILTVRQNGQWSLVGIGVMGPGCTAPSRFIDYTVYHLWVRNSILRIGRPAVTKIDDNNIVLRRSVSSVQRFGPCDPEETKAVLFTDKTSIDQYIPRQQNRVSYNFTVFANVDYSCVVFYVRNRTPKRKEMPKIFLRRWCTSERAICYGMSFLQVDFYLEIFFIESIVYNIKVYGKELKFLNIKRTMAYFNEKKKSPVIATLTPATSKSPTVYK
;
A
#
# COMPACT_ATOMS: atom_id res chain seq x y z
N MET A 1 -1.66 -7.99 24.98
CA MET A 1 -2.68 -8.87 24.35
C MET A 1 -3.25 -8.10 23.17
N ILE A 2 -3.18 -8.63 21.96
CA ILE A 2 -3.72 -7.97 20.76
C ILE A 2 -5.09 -8.58 20.54
N ALA A 3 -6.15 -7.82 20.84
CA ALA A 3 -7.51 -8.20 20.50
C ALA A 3 -7.83 -7.60 19.12
N LEU A 4 -7.88 -8.44 18.09
CA LEU A 4 -8.41 -8.01 16.80
C LEU A 4 -9.92 -8.15 16.85
N ILE A 5 -10.65 -7.07 16.56
CA ILE A 5 -12.10 -7.11 16.62
C ILE A 5 -12.67 -7.26 15.21
N ILE A 6 -13.38 -8.36 14.97
CA ILE A 6 -14.18 -8.56 13.77
C ILE A 6 -15.61 -8.17 14.10
N LEU A 7 -16.17 -7.36 13.23
CA LEU A 7 -17.50 -6.86 13.37
C LEU A 7 -18.30 -7.34 12.18
N SER A 8 -19.38 -8.09 12.46
CA SER A 8 -20.27 -8.61 11.43
C SER A 8 -21.57 -7.84 11.50
N ALA A 9 -21.98 -7.19 10.40
CA ALA A 9 -23.33 -6.63 10.29
C ALA A 9 -24.22 -7.57 9.45
N ILE A 10 -25.44 -7.80 9.91
CA ILE A 10 -26.50 -8.50 9.16
C ILE A 10 -27.24 -7.44 8.34
N MET A 11 -27.13 -7.48 7.01
CA MET A 11 -27.98 -6.67 6.12
C MET A 11 -29.15 -7.52 5.66
N GLU A 12 -30.38 -7.10 6.01
CA GLU A 12 -31.58 -7.59 5.35
C GLU A 12 -31.56 -7.20 3.87
N THR A 13 -32.01 -8.13 3.04
CA THR A 13 -31.89 -8.14 1.59
C THR A 13 -32.55 -6.94 0.92
N VAL A 14 -31.79 -6.14 0.16
CA VAL A 14 -32.32 -5.25 -0.87
C VAL A 14 -31.98 -5.87 -2.24
N SER A 15 -33.03 -6.26 -2.95
CA SER A 15 -33.03 -6.87 -4.28
C SER A 15 -32.58 -5.89 -5.37
N GLY A 16 -31.61 -6.25 -6.21
CA GLY A 16 -31.34 -5.48 -7.45
C GLY A 16 -29.93 -5.49 -8.06
N VAL A 17 -29.10 -6.52 -7.89
CA VAL A 17 -27.77 -6.57 -8.55
C VAL A 17 -27.75 -7.59 -9.69
N PRO A 18 -27.41 -7.22 -10.94
CA PRO A 18 -27.42 -8.13 -12.07
C PRO A 18 -26.25 -9.12 -12.02
N LYS A 19 -26.55 -10.39 -12.33
CA LYS A 19 -25.59 -11.49 -12.40
C LYS A 19 -24.77 -11.40 -13.69
N PHE A 20 -23.45 -11.28 -13.58
CA PHE A 20 -22.52 -11.49 -14.70
C PHE A 20 -21.86 -12.87 -14.58
N ASN A 21 -22.12 -13.74 -15.56
CA ASN A 21 -21.43 -15.01 -15.73
C ASN A 21 -20.15 -14.81 -16.53
N ILE A 22 -19.01 -15.17 -15.96
CA ILE A 22 -17.77 -15.41 -16.72
C ILE A 22 -17.15 -16.71 -16.22
N SER A 23 -17.29 -17.76 -17.03
CA SER A 23 -16.57 -19.02 -16.91
C SER A 23 -15.15 -18.86 -17.49
N THR A 24 -14.15 -19.26 -16.70
CA THR A 24 -12.84 -19.78 -17.14
C THR A 24 -12.03 -20.11 -15.89
N ALA A 25 -11.73 -21.39 -15.70
CA ALA A 25 -11.02 -21.95 -14.56
C ALA A 25 -9.50 -21.68 -14.64
N ARG A 26 -9.09 -20.47 -14.25
CA ARG A 26 -7.90 -20.34 -13.39
C ARG A 26 -8.39 -20.52 -11.96
N LEU A 27 -7.59 -21.12 -11.07
CA LEU A 27 -7.82 -21.05 -9.61
C LEU A 27 -7.96 -19.58 -9.22
N ARG A 28 -9.19 -19.06 -9.26
CA ARG A 28 -9.53 -17.72 -8.81
C ARG A 28 -9.28 -17.78 -7.31
N ALA A 29 -8.36 -16.94 -6.84
CA ALA A 29 -8.21 -16.76 -5.40
C ALA A 29 -9.60 -16.41 -4.85
N GLN A 30 -10.17 -17.28 -4.03
CA GLN A 30 -11.47 -17.06 -3.42
C GLN A 30 -11.28 -16.04 -2.30
N CYS A 31 -11.89 -14.86 -2.44
CA CYS A 31 -11.89 -13.84 -1.40
C CYS A 31 -13.02 -14.10 -0.40
N GLY A 32 -12.88 -13.54 0.81
CA GLY A 32 -13.96 -13.52 1.80
C GLY A 32 -14.36 -14.90 2.34
N LYS A 33 -13.59 -15.97 2.10
CA LYS A 33 -13.83 -17.28 2.72
C LYS A 33 -13.16 -17.35 4.08
N ASP A 34 -13.92 -17.78 5.07
CA ASP A 34 -13.44 -18.13 6.41
C ASP A 34 -13.14 -19.64 6.48
N ASN A 35 -12.49 -20.07 7.56
CA ASN A 35 -12.25 -21.49 7.86
C ASN A 35 -13.29 -22.05 8.84
N SER A 36 -14.43 -21.37 9.02
CA SER A 36 -15.44 -21.80 9.97
C SER A 36 -16.14 -23.06 9.46
N PRO A 37 -16.24 -24.13 10.27
CA PRO A 37 -17.00 -25.33 9.89
C PRO A 37 -18.52 -25.10 9.89
N ILE A 38 -18.96 -23.95 10.42
CA ILE A 38 -20.36 -23.63 10.67
C ILE A 38 -20.76 -22.30 9.99
N SER A 39 -22.01 -22.26 9.52
CA SER A 39 -22.60 -21.11 8.81
C SER A 39 -23.00 -19.97 9.75
N VAL A 40 -23.09 -20.23 11.06
CA VAL A 40 -23.44 -19.23 12.08
C VAL A 40 -22.16 -18.56 12.60
N VAL A 41 -22.22 -17.23 12.79
CA VAL A 41 -21.13 -16.46 13.41
C VAL A 41 -21.49 -16.27 14.87
N TYR A 42 -20.64 -16.76 15.78
CA TYR A 42 -20.82 -16.58 17.22
C TYR A 42 -20.14 -15.30 17.67
N GLU A 43 -20.82 -14.54 18.54
CA GLU A 43 -20.20 -13.44 19.26
C GLU A 43 -19.21 -13.96 20.32
N GLY A 44 -18.21 -13.14 20.66
CA GLY A 44 -17.24 -13.43 21.71
C GLY A 44 -15.86 -13.77 21.19
N PHE A 45 -15.08 -14.49 22.01
CA PHE A 45 -13.70 -14.82 21.68
C PHE A 45 -13.61 -15.87 20.59
N GLY A 46 -12.84 -15.58 19.55
CA GLY A 46 -12.48 -16.51 18.48
C GLY A 46 -10.98 -16.71 18.35
N ILE A 47 -10.61 -17.62 17.46
CA ILE A 47 -9.24 -17.83 16.99
C ILE A 47 -9.05 -17.12 15.64
N ILE A 48 -7.89 -16.50 15.44
CA ILE A 48 -7.59 -15.74 14.23
C ILE A 48 -7.54 -16.62 12.97
N GLU A 49 -7.23 -17.91 13.13
CA GLU A 49 -7.22 -18.92 12.07
C GLU A 49 -8.57 -19.10 11.38
N THR A 50 -9.66 -18.74 12.06
CA THR A 50 -10.99 -18.73 11.46
C THR A 50 -11.08 -17.72 10.32
N TYR A 51 -10.29 -16.64 10.35
CA TYR A 51 -10.37 -15.52 9.40
C TYR A 51 -9.02 -15.29 8.70
N PRO A 52 -8.70 -16.05 7.63
CA PRO A 52 -7.40 -16.00 6.95
C PRO A 52 -6.99 -14.64 6.40
N TRP A 53 -7.98 -13.80 6.08
CA TRP A 53 -7.78 -12.46 5.55
C TRP A 53 -7.51 -11.41 6.63
N LEU A 54 -7.73 -11.72 7.90
CA LEU A 54 -7.43 -10.83 9.01
C LEU A 54 -5.96 -10.98 9.42
N GLY A 55 -5.33 -9.87 9.80
CA GLY A 55 -3.98 -9.92 10.34
C GLY A 55 -3.58 -8.71 11.16
N THR A 56 -2.30 -8.70 11.51
CA THR A 56 -1.69 -7.65 12.32
C THR A 56 -0.37 -7.23 11.69
N LEU A 57 -0.22 -5.93 11.46
CA LEU A 57 1.08 -5.30 11.27
C LEU A 57 1.73 -5.13 12.63
N VAL A 58 2.90 -5.71 12.80
CA VAL A 58 3.72 -5.61 14.00
C VAL A 58 4.98 -4.78 13.72
N TYR A 59 5.32 -3.88 14.62
CA TYR A 59 6.55 -3.10 14.59
C TYR A 59 7.21 -3.11 15.98
N PRO A 60 8.43 -3.67 16.12
CA PRO A 60 9.15 -3.65 17.39
C PRO A 60 9.69 -2.25 17.69
N ARG A 61 9.46 -1.73 18.90
CA ARG A 61 9.96 -0.43 19.39
C ARG A 61 10.53 -0.61 20.80
N GLY A 62 11.84 -0.80 20.90
CA GLY A 62 12.48 -1.26 22.13
C GLY A 62 11.91 -2.62 22.53
N ASP A 63 11.50 -2.76 23.79
CA ASP A 63 10.88 -3.98 24.31
C ASP A 63 9.37 -4.08 24.06
N LYS A 64 8.77 -3.08 23.40
CA LYS A 64 7.32 -3.05 23.09
C LYS A 64 7.06 -3.41 21.64
N LEU A 65 6.02 -4.20 21.39
CA LEU A 65 5.52 -4.50 20.05
C LEU A 65 4.30 -3.62 19.74
N LEU A 66 4.44 -2.67 18.83
CA LEU A 66 3.28 -1.97 18.26
C LEU A 66 2.54 -2.91 17.33
N SER A 67 1.22 -2.95 17.44
CA SER A 67 0.37 -3.87 16.70
C SER A 67 -0.82 -3.14 16.13
N ILE A 68 -1.01 -3.24 14.82
CA ILE A 68 -2.06 -2.54 14.07
C ILE A 68 -2.81 -3.58 13.25
N ALA A 69 -4.13 -3.61 13.37
CA ALA A 69 -4.97 -4.51 12.60
C ALA A 69 -4.93 -4.15 11.10
N VAL A 70 -4.84 -5.19 10.25
CA VAL A 70 -4.82 -5.04 8.79
C VAL A 70 -5.63 -6.16 8.14
N VAL A 71 -6.14 -5.91 6.93
CA VAL A 71 -6.95 -6.86 6.17
C VAL A 71 -6.28 -7.15 4.82
N LEU A 72 -6.11 -8.43 4.50
CA LEU A 72 -5.63 -8.89 3.21
C LEU A 72 -6.71 -8.69 2.14
N VAL A 73 -6.43 -7.86 1.15
CA VAL A 73 -7.34 -7.58 0.03
C VAL A 73 -6.87 -8.22 -1.29
N SER A 74 -5.60 -8.63 -1.36
CA SER A 74 -5.02 -9.41 -2.46
C SER A 74 -3.79 -10.17 -1.97
N LYS A 75 -3.24 -11.10 -2.77
CA LYS A 75 -2.10 -11.95 -2.41
C LYS A 75 -0.86 -11.19 -1.88
N GLN A 76 -0.70 -9.93 -2.26
CA GLN A 76 0.45 -9.09 -1.89
C GLN A 76 0.03 -7.73 -1.33
N MET A 77 -1.24 -7.55 -0.95
CA MET A 77 -1.75 -6.25 -0.53
C MET A 77 -2.65 -6.39 0.68
N ALA A 78 -2.35 -5.59 1.70
CA ALA A 78 -3.20 -5.40 2.86
C ALA A 78 -3.65 -3.94 2.99
N VAL A 79 -4.74 -3.72 3.68
CA VAL A 79 -5.27 -2.39 4.01
C VAL A 79 -5.35 -2.23 5.51
N GLY A 80 -5.05 -1.03 6.01
CA GLY A 80 -5.18 -0.68 7.43
C GLY A 80 -5.43 0.82 7.63
N PRO A 81 -5.60 1.27 8.88
CA PRO A 81 -5.85 2.68 9.20
C PRO A 81 -4.58 3.53 9.01
N ALA A 82 -4.66 4.62 8.23
CA ALA A 82 -3.54 5.53 8.02
C ALA A 82 -3.04 6.19 9.30
N MET A 83 -3.97 6.61 10.16
CA MET A 83 -3.66 7.30 11.40
C MET A 83 -2.75 6.48 12.35
N ASP A 84 -2.92 5.16 12.43
CA ASP A 84 -2.06 4.34 13.29
C ASP A 84 -0.74 4.00 12.61
N ILE A 85 -0.79 3.72 11.31
CA ILE A 85 0.42 3.43 10.53
C ILE A 85 1.33 4.65 10.54
N ASP A 86 0.81 5.87 10.39
CA ASP A 86 1.57 7.14 10.39
C ASP A 86 2.36 7.34 11.70
N LYS A 87 1.80 6.95 12.85
CA LYS A 87 2.45 7.03 14.18
C LYS A 87 3.70 6.14 14.31
N VAL A 88 3.87 5.15 13.44
CA VAL A 88 5.06 4.27 13.45
C VAL A 88 6.27 5.01 12.85
N PRO A 89 7.47 4.94 13.45
CA PRO A 89 8.65 5.60 12.92
C PRO A 89 8.96 5.23 11.46
N LYS A 90 9.19 6.24 10.61
CA LYS A 90 9.46 6.09 9.17
C LYS A 90 10.93 5.94 8.80
N ILE A 91 11.82 5.86 9.79
CA ILE A 91 13.26 5.71 9.57
C ILE A 91 13.64 4.28 9.16
N ASP A 92 12.89 3.28 9.60
CA ASP A 92 13.19 1.86 9.42
C ASP A 92 11.91 1.00 9.26
N PHE A 93 10.77 1.65 8.97
CA PHE A 93 9.45 1.03 8.89
C PHE A 93 9.44 -0.23 8.03
N ARG A 94 9.92 -0.19 6.79
CA ARG A 94 9.86 -1.37 5.89
C ARG A 94 10.77 -2.50 6.35
N SER A 95 11.91 -2.15 6.92
CA SER A 95 12.90 -3.12 7.38
C SER A 95 12.41 -3.88 8.62
N ARG A 96 11.68 -3.22 9.53
CA ARG A 96 11.25 -3.77 10.82
C ARG A 96 9.80 -4.22 10.87
N SER A 97 8.91 -3.59 10.12
CA SER A 97 7.49 -3.96 10.11
C SER A 97 7.29 -5.33 9.47
N ARG A 98 6.39 -6.10 10.06
CA ARG A 98 5.96 -7.40 9.55
C ARG A 98 4.44 -7.47 9.60
N VAL A 99 3.82 -8.19 8.67
CA VAL A 99 2.39 -8.46 8.68
C VAL A 99 2.17 -9.94 8.88
N ILE A 100 1.34 -10.31 9.83
CA ILE A 100 1.01 -11.70 10.16
C ILE A 100 -0.46 -11.90 9.86
N LEU A 101 -0.79 -12.89 9.04
CA LEU A 101 -2.13 -13.10 8.52
C LEU A 101 -2.67 -14.46 8.99
N GLY A 102 -3.93 -14.49 9.40
CA GLY A 102 -4.72 -15.71 9.58
C GLY A 102 -4.10 -16.76 10.50
N THR A 103 -3.17 -16.39 11.35
CA THR A 103 -2.42 -17.32 12.18
C THR A 103 -2.10 -16.67 13.51
N ASN A 104 -2.14 -17.49 14.56
CA ASN A 104 -1.76 -17.13 15.91
C ASN A 104 -0.23 -17.11 16.05
N CYS A 105 0.43 -16.29 15.22
CA CYS A 105 1.88 -16.10 15.25
C CYS A 105 2.74 -17.31 14.86
N SER A 106 2.14 -18.46 14.56
CA SER A 106 2.81 -19.67 14.07
C SER A 106 3.07 -19.66 12.56
N GLY A 107 2.42 -18.73 11.84
CA GLY A 107 2.43 -18.65 10.39
C GLY A 107 3.59 -17.85 9.79
N PRO A 108 3.63 -17.75 8.46
CA PRO A 108 4.58 -16.87 7.77
C PRO A 108 4.28 -15.41 8.11
N ALA A 109 5.34 -14.66 8.41
CA ALA A 109 5.28 -13.21 8.52
C ALA A 109 5.68 -12.60 7.18
N PHE A 110 4.88 -11.66 6.68
CA PHE A 110 5.13 -10.95 5.45
C PHE A 110 5.94 -9.70 5.74
N ARG A 111 6.96 -9.44 4.92
CA ARG A 111 7.70 -8.19 4.99
C ARG A 111 6.89 -7.07 4.32
N VAL A 112 6.87 -5.90 4.94
CA VAL A 112 6.36 -4.69 4.28
C VAL A 112 7.37 -4.24 3.24
N ILE A 113 6.99 -4.33 1.96
CA ILE A 113 7.80 -3.79 0.86
C ILE A 113 7.57 -2.30 0.75
N ASN A 114 6.30 -1.90 0.78
CA ASN A 114 5.93 -0.51 0.63
C ASN A 114 4.54 -0.21 1.21
N TYR A 115 4.19 1.06 1.32
CA TYR A 115 2.87 1.51 1.75
C TYR A 115 2.53 2.87 1.13
N SER A 116 1.23 3.19 1.06
CA SER A 116 0.76 4.51 0.61
C SER A 116 -0.53 4.88 1.32
N PHE A 117 -0.58 6.11 1.80
CA PHE A 117 -1.77 6.71 2.39
C PHE A 117 -2.73 7.14 1.27
N HIS A 118 -4.04 7.04 1.52
CA HIS A 118 -5.01 7.68 0.64
C HIS A 118 -4.78 9.20 0.62
N PRO A 119 -4.96 9.90 -0.53
CA PRO A 119 -4.80 11.36 -0.60
C PRO A 119 -5.65 12.16 0.40
N ASP A 120 -6.84 11.66 0.75
CA ASP A 120 -7.69 12.29 1.76
C ASP A 120 -7.12 12.20 3.19
N TYR A 121 -6.11 11.33 3.41
CA TYR A 121 -5.42 11.30 4.69
C TYR A 121 -4.68 12.61 4.90
N ALA A 122 -5.12 13.35 5.90
CA ALA A 122 -4.45 14.54 6.36
C ALA A 122 -4.10 14.35 7.83
N LYS A 123 -2.81 14.58 8.15
CA LYS A 123 -2.29 14.38 9.48
C LYS A 123 -3.09 15.23 10.46
N SER A 124 -3.52 14.63 11.58
CA SER A 124 -4.30 15.29 12.64
C SER A 124 -5.66 15.88 12.22
N THR A 125 -6.20 15.54 11.04
CA THR A 125 -7.54 15.98 10.64
C THR A 125 -8.40 14.79 10.22
N PHE A 126 -8.13 14.18 9.08
CA PHE A 126 -8.99 13.11 8.57
C PHE A 126 -8.30 11.75 8.56
N SER A 127 -9.01 10.74 9.05
CA SER A 127 -8.58 9.35 8.91
C SER A 127 -9.01 8.79 7.55
N ALA A 128 -8.10 8.07 6.91
CA ALA A 128 -8.35 7.40 5.63
C ALA A 128 -7.58 6.06 5.58
N PRO A 129 -7.81 5.18 4.60
CA PRO A 129 -7.13 3.89 4.55
C PRO A 129 -5.68 4.04 4.03
N THR A 130 -4.86 3.05 4.37
CA THR A 130 -3.52 2.85 3.83
C THR A 130 -3.45 1.52 3.12
N ILE A 131 -2.82 1.49 1.96
CA ILE A 131 -2.44 0.24 1.29
C ILE A 131 -1.01 -0.14 1.67
N ILE A 132 -0.79 -1.42 1.92
CA ILE A 132 0.49 -2.00 2.33
C ILE A 132 0.82 -3.13 1.36
N GLN A 133 1.97 -3.03 0.68
CA GLN A 133 2.50 -4.10 -0.16
C GLN A 133 3.31 -5.09 0.68
N LEU A 134 3.04 -6.37 0.44
CA LEU A 134 3.62 -7.50 1.15
C LEU A 134 4.55 -8.32 0.25
N ALA A 135 5.72 -8.69 0.78
CA ALA A 135 6.57 -9.75 0.27
C ALA A 135 6.47 -10.95 1.20
N PHE A 136 6.40 -12.14 0.63
CA PHE A 136 6.56 -13.36 1.41
C PHE A 136 7.93 -13.35 2.09
N ASN A 137 7.94 -13.64 3.39
CA ASN A 137 9.16 -13.81 4.17
C ASN A 137 9.00 -15.03 5.11
N ARG A 138 10.13 -15.61 5.55
CA ARG A 138 10.11 -16.76 6.47
C ARG A 138 9.70 -16.33 7.89
N ARG A 139 9.25 -17.34 8.66
CA ARG A 139 8.64 -17.27 10.00
C ARG A 139 9.29 -16.23 10.93
N LEU A 140 8.45 -15.53 11.69
CA LEU A 140 8.87 -14.75 12.85
C LEU A 140 8.97 -15.67 14.08
N ALA A 141 9.96 -15.46 14.94
CA ALA A 141 10.13 -16.26 16.15
C ALA A 141 9.34 -15.71 17.35
N ASP A 142 8.98 -14.43 17.38
CA ASP A 142 8.43 -13.80 18.59
C ASP A 142 7.22 -12.91 18.29
N CYS A 143 6.02 -13.46 18.39
CA CYS A 143 4.83 -12.64 18.60
C CYS A 143 3.80 -13.33 19.50
N HIS A 144 3.03 -12.51 20.22
CA HIS A 144 2.09 -12.97 21.24
C HIS A 144 0.85 -13.63 20.64
N LYS A 145 0.17 -14.47 21.44
CA LYS A 145 -1.07 -15.13 21.01
C LYS A 145 -2.13 -14.10 20.57
N SER A 146 -2.54 -14.15 19.31
CA SER A 146 -3.61 -13.36 18.70
C SER A 146 -4.95 -14.02 18.95
N ARG A 147 -5.72 -13.47 19.88
CA ARG A 147 -7.15 -13.77 20.04
C ARG A 147 -7.95 -12.72 19.30
N ILE A 148 -9.09 -13.11 18.76
CA ILE A 148 -10.02 -12.18 18.15
C ILE A 148 -11.26 -12.07 19.01
N MET A 149 -11.90 -10.91 18.96
CA MET A 149 -13.22 -10.68 19.53
C MET A 149 -14.19 -10.44 18.39
N VAL A 150 -15.35 -11.09 18.41
CA VAL A 150 -16.38 -10.92 17.38
C VAL A 150 -17.60 -10.28 18.01
N TYR A 151 -18.10 -9.18 17.43
CA TYR A 151 -19.39 -8.59 17.81
C TYR A 151 -20.33 -8.51 16.62
N ASN A 152 -21.62 -8.71 16.88
CA ASN A 152 -22.68 -8.40 15.95
C ASN A 152 -22.96 -6.89 16.00
N MET A 153 -23.00 -6.27 14.82
CA MET A 153 -23.18 -4.84 14.68
C MET A 153 -24.49 -4.49 14.00
N ALA A 154 -25.12 -3.42 14.46
CA ALA A 154 -26.18 -2.74 13.74
C ALA A 154 -25.64 -1.48 13.06
N TYR A 155 -26.09 -1.24 11.83
CA TYR A 155 -25.88 0.01 11.12
C TYR A 155 -26.54 1.17 11.89
N VAL A 156 -25.84 2.30 11.97
CA VAL A 156 -26.35 3.54 12.54
C VAL A 156 -26.38 4.60 11.45
N LYS A 157 -27.54 5.23 11.25
CA LYS A 157 -27.69 6.29 10.26
C LYS A 157 -26.73 7.46 10.56
N PRO A 158 -26.17 8.15 9.54
CA PRO A 158 -25.20 9.21 9.74
C PRO A 158 -25.71 10.34 10.65
N GLU A 159 -26.97 10.72 10.54
CA GLU A 159 -27.57 11.82 11.31
C GLU A 159 -27.59 11.50 12.81
N VAL A 160 -28.01 10.27 13.16
CA VAL A 160 -28.03 9.77 14.53
C VAL A 160 -26.61 9.64 15.09
N CYS A 161 -25.67 9.22 14.25
CA CYS A 161 -24.28 9.11 14.63
C CYS A 161 -23.69 10.49 14.95
N GLN A 162 -23.86 11.47 14.06
CA GLN A 162 -23.36 12.82 14.26
C GLN A 162 -23.98 13.47 15.50
N GLU A 163 -25.29 13.38 15.65
CA GLU A 163 -26.02 13.91 16.81
C GLU A 163 -25.46 13.36 18.14
N PHE A 164 -25.11 12.08 18.19
CA PHE A 164 -24.50 11.48 19.37
C PHE A 164 -23.13 12.10 19.72
N TYR A 165 -22.24 12.29 18.74
CA TYR A 165 -20.92 12.86 18.98
C TYR A 165 -21.00 14.35 19.36
N THR A 166 -21.90 15.11 18.73
CA THR A 166 -22.13 16.52 19.07
C THR A 166 -22.66 16.64 20.49
N LYS A 167 -23.67 15.85 20.88
CA LYS A 167 -24.24 15.88 22.24
C LYS A 167 -23.28 15.40 23.32
N SER A 168 -22.36 14.49 22.97
CA SER A 168 -21.37 13.96 23.91
C SER A 168 -20.11 14.83 24.01
N GLU A 169 -20.05 15.97 23.32
CA GLU A 169 -18.87 16.85 23.23
C GLU A 169 -17.62 16.11 22.71
N LEU A 170 -17.83 15.12 21.84
CA LEU A 170 -16.77 14.33 21.19
C LEU A 170 -16.62 14.65 19.70
N ASP A 171 -17.29 15.71 19.23
CA ASP A 171 -17.31 16.16 17.84
C ASP A 171 -16.06 17.00 17.52
N ILE A 172 -14.92 16.33 17.52
CA ILE A 172 -13.64 16.94 17.16
C ILE A 172 -13.35 16.59 15.71
N ASP A 173 -13.20 17.60 14.85
CA ASP A 173 -12.92 17.44 13.41
C ASP A 173 -11.80 16.43 13.13
N SER A 174 -10.75 16.46 13.95
CA SER A 174 -9.58 15.57 13.87
C SER A 174 -9.85 14.07 14.04
N MET A 175 -11.04 13.71 14.51
CA MET A 175 -11.44 12.33 14.80
C MET A 175 -12.38 11.74 13.74
N TRP A 176 -12.84 12.55 12.78
CA TRP A 176 -13.73 12.09 11.73
C TRP A 176 -12.95 11.55 10.52
N PRO A 177 -13.29 10.35 10.02
CA PRO A 177 -12.86 9.94 8.69
C PRO A 177 -13.42 10.88 7.61
N SER A 178 -12.72 11.02 6.48
CA SER A 178 -13.25 11.81 5.35
C SER A 178 -14.56 11.22 4.81
N HIS A 179 -14.67 9.89 4.83
CA HIS A 179 -15.89 9.15 4.54
C HIS A 179 -16.19 8.21 5.71
N VAL A 180 -17.25 8.52 6.45
CA VAL A 180 -17.61 7.85 7.69
C VAL A 180 -18.77 6.89 7.49
N LEU A 181 -18.63 5.70 8.06
CA LEU A 181 -19.69 4.73 8.27
C LEU A 181 -19.87 4.54 9.77
N CYS A 182 -21.10 4.52 10.25
CA CYS A 182 -21.38 4.31 11.66
C CYS A 182 -22.06 2.97 11.93
N ALA A 183 -21.60 2.30 12.99
CA ALA A 183 -22.19 1.08 13.48
C ALA A 183 -22.05 1.00 15.00
N ARG A 184 -22.95 0.26 15.67
CA ARG A 184 -22.87 -0.02 17.10
C ARG A 184 -22.99 -1.50 17.37
N ALA A 185 -22.31 -2.01 18.40
CA ALA A 185 -22.49 -3.39 18.80
C ALA A 185 -23.88 -3.58 19.40
N MET A 186 -24.50 -4.73 19.11
CA MET A 186 -25.79 -5.10 19.68
C MET A 186 -25.66 -5.59 21.12
N SER A 187 -24.47 -6.07 21.49
CA SER A 187 -24.12 -6.56 22.82
C SER A 187 -22.71 -6.09 23.21
N GLY A 188 -22.40 -6.14 24.52
CA GLY A 188 -21.10 -5.74 25.08
C GLY A 188 -21.24 -4.58 26.07
N LYS A 189 -20.76 -4.77 27.30
CA LYS A 189 -20.91 -3.77 28.38
C LYS A 189 -19.74 -2.79 28.44
N ASP A 190 -18.50 -3.26 28.28
CA ASP A 190 -17.30 -2.43 28.45
C ASP A 190 -16.22 -2.79 27.42
N CYS A 191 -16.13 -2.03 26.33
CA CYS A 191 -14.98 -2.11 25.45
C CYS A 191 -14.62 -0.72 24.92
N ILE A 192 -13.32 -0.45 24.74
CA ILE A 192 -12.82 0.73 24.04
C ILE A 192 -12.57 0.31 22.60
N TRP A 193 -13.16 1.03 21.64
CA TRP A 193 -12.88 0.80 20.23
C TRP A 193 -11.50 1.32 19.88
N HIS A 194 -10.56 0.39 19.74
CA HIS A 194 -9.25 0.72 19.19
C HIS A 194 -9.35 0.97 17.68
N SER A 195 -8.51 1.87 17.19
CA SER A 195 -8.38 2.09 15.75
C SER A 195 -7.84 0.84 15.07
N GLY A 196 -8.33 0.57 13.85
CA GLY A 196 -8.04 -0.63 13.07
C GLY A 196 -9.01 -1.79 13.25
N THR A 197 -10.06 -1.69 14.08
CA THR A 197 -11.11 -2.73 14.15
C THR A 197 -11.76 -2.92 12.77
N ILE A 198 -12.19 -4.14 12.45
CA ILE A 198 -12.56 -4.48 11.08
C ILE A 198 -14.07 -4.73 10.99
N LEU A 199 -14.76 -3.87 10.25
CA LEU A 199 -16.19 -3.99 9.97
C LEU A 199 -16.42 -4.71 8.64
N THR A 200 -17.17 -5.79 8.72
CA THR A 200 -17.44 -6.70 7.62
C THR A 200 -18.92 -7.07 7.57
N VAL A 201 -19.35 -7.50 6.39
CA VAL A 201 -20.67 -8.07 6.16
C VAL A 201 -20.49 -9.46 5.56
N ARG A 202 -21.27 -10.43 6.03
CA ARG A 202 -21.28 -11.79 5.49
C ARG A 202 -22.53 -12.00 4.63
N GLN A 203 -22.36 -12.23 3.34
CA GLN A 203 -23.43 -12.56 2.40
C GLN A 203 -23.08 -13.82 1.61
N ASN A 204 -24.01 -14.78 1.52
CA ASN A 204 -23.82 -16.05 0.80
C ASN A 204 -22.51 -16.79 1.20
N GLY A 205 -22.17 -16.76 2.49
CA GLY A 205 -20.95 -17.37 3.01
C GLY A 205 -19.66 -16.73 2.49
N GLN A 206 -19.69 -15.44 2.13
CA GLN A 206 -18.53 -14.63 1.80
C GLN A 206 -18.51 -13.34 2.63
N TRP A 207 -17.35 -13.02 3.17
CA TRP A 207 -17.08 -11.81 3.92
C TRP A 207 -16.60 -10.69 3.01
N SER A 208 -17.24 -9.54 3.13
CA SER A 208 -16.86 -8.30 2.46
C SER A 208 -16.41 -7.28 3.50
N LEU A 209 -15.26 -6.65 3.27
CA LEU A 209 -14.80 -5.51 4.07
C LEU A 209 -15.69 -4.30 3.76
N VAL A 210 -16.24 -3.67 4.81
CA VAL A 210 -17.12 -2.51 4.70
C VAL A 210 -16.52 -1.30 5.42
N GLY A 211 -15.81 -1.50 6.52
CA GLY A 211 -15.17 -0.40 7.22
C GLY A 211 -13.96 -0.75 8.05
N ILE A 212 -13.15 0.26 8.35
CA ILE A 212 -11.98 0.17 9.22
C ILE A 212 -12.19 1.15 10.37
N GLY A 213 -12.27 0.64 11.60
CA GLY A 213 -12.62 1.43 12.76
C GLY A 213 -11.58 2.48 13.07
N VAL A 214 -12.07 3.63 13.51
CA VAL A 214 -11.24 4.63 14.19
C VAL A 214 -11.51 4.57 15.69
N MET A 215 -10.76 5.34 16.47
CA MET A 215 -10.96 5.40 17.91
C MET A 215 -12.39 5.90 18.25
N GLY A 216 -13.08 5.16 19.13
CA GLY A 216 -14.48 5.40 19.48
C GLY A 216 -14.78 5.18 20.97
N PRO A 217 -15.90 5.74 21.47
CA PRO A 217 -16.18 5.88 22.90
C PRO A 217 -16.68 4.60 23.58
N GLY A 218 -17.18 3.59 22.84
CA GLY A 218 -17.42 2.26 23.41
C GLY A 218 -18.33 1.34 22.59
N CYS A 219 -18.40 0.06 22.99
CA CYS A 219 -19.02 -1.04 22.24
C CYS A 219 -20.44 -0.74 21.71
N THR A 220 -21.35 -0.37 22.60
CA THR A 220 -22.77 -0.14 22.29
C THR A 220 -23.07 1.29 21.82
N ALA A 221 -22.08 2.19 21.92
CA ALA A 221 -22.17 3.54 21.40
C ALA A 221 -21.92 3.57 19.88
N PRO A 222 -22.51 4.54 19.15
CA PRO A 222 -22.20 4.75 17.74
C PRO A 222 -20.70 4.90 17.50
N SER A 223 -20.15 3.94 16.77
CA SER A 223 -18.72 3.85 16.48
C SER A 223 -18.46 4.18 15.02
N ARG A 224 -17.38 4.90 14.79
CA ARG A 224 -17.02 5.42 13.46
C ARG A 224 -16.04 4.48 12.78
N PHE A 225 -16.27 4.29 11.49
CA PHE A 225 -15.45 3.49 10.60
C PHE A 225 -15.13 4.33 9.37
N ILE A 226 -13.91 4.19 8.86
CA ILE A 226 -13.54 4.61 7.52
C ILE A 226 -14.37 3.76 6.57
N ASP A 227 -15.24 4.37 5.75
CA ASP A 227 -16.08 3.67 4.79
C ASP A 227 -15.23 3.11 3.63
N TYR A 228 -14.90 1.82 3.71
CA TYR A 228 -14.06 1.15 2.71
C TYR A 228 -14.74 1.06 1.34
N THR A 229 -16.08 1.12 1.29
CA THR A 229 -16.82 0.97 0.04
C THR A 229 -16.50 2.10 -0.94
N VAL A 230 -16.30 3.32 -0.44
CA VAL A 230 -15.89 4.49 -1.22
C VAL A 230 -14.44 4.37 -1.70
N TYR A 231 -13.56 3.77 -0.89
CA TYR A 231 -12.14 3.62 -1.20
C TYR A 231 -11.80 2.37 -2.04
N HIS A 232 -12.76 1.47 -2.27
CA HIS A 232 -12.52 0.22 -3.00
C HIS A 232 -11.89 0.45 -4.39
N LEU A 233 -12.37 1.47 -5.12
CA LEU A 233 -11.86 1.79 -6.45
C LEU A 233 -10.41 2.29 -6.40
N TRP A 234 -10.05 3.09 -5.40
CA TRP A 234 -8.67 3.54 -5.20
C TRP A 234 -7.74 2.36 -4.91
N VAL A 235 -8.15 1.43 -4.04
CA VAL A 235 -7.37 0.21 -3.74
C VAL A 235 -7.18 -0.61 -5.01
N ARG A 236 -8.27 -0.87 -5.76
CA ARG A 236 -8.21 -1.62 -7.03
C ARG A 236 -7.29 -0.95 -8.05
N ASN A 237 -7.39 0.37 -8.23
CA ASN A 237 -6.56 1.11 -9.17
C ASN A 237 -5.08 1.11 -8.76
N SER A 238 -4.80 1.16 -7.45
CA SER A 238 -3.44 1.05 -6.93
C SER A 238 -2.82 -0.31 -7.26
N ILE A 239 -3.62 -1.38 -7.23
CA ILE A 239 -3.20 -2.73 -7.66
C ILE A 239 -2.99 -2.83 -9.18
N LEU A 240 -3.69 -2.05 -9.99
CA LEU A 240 -3.53 -2.06 -11.46
C LEU A 240 -2.36 -1.19 -11.95
N ARG A 241 -1.90 -0.23 -11.13
CA ARG A 241 -0.86 0.75 -11.50
C ARG A 241 0.55 0.38 -11.02
N ILE A 242 0.78 -0.89 -10.75
CA ILE A 242 2.06 -1.47 -10.30
C ILE A 242 3.19 -1.09 -11.28
N GLY A 243 4.35 -0.66 -10.75
CA GLY A 243 5.55 -0.34 -11.52
C GLY A 243 5.51 1.02 -12.26
N ARG A 244 4.41 1.78 -12.13
CA ARG A 244 4.31 3.11 -12.71
C ARG A 244 4.93 4.15 -11.77
N PRO A 245 5.91 4.97 -12.20
CA PRO A 245 6.33 6.16 -11.50
C PRO A 245 5.16 6.98 -10.94
N ALA A 246 5.35 7.50 -9.74
CA ALA A 246 4.41 8.39 -9.07
C ALA A 246 5.05 9.77 -8.93
N VAL A 247 4.29 10.80 -9.30
CA VAL A 247 4.69 12.20 -9.17
C VAL A 247 3.75 12.85 -8.17
N THR A 248 4.31 13.51 -7.16
CA THR A 248 3.57 14.30 -6.19
C THR A 248 4.01 15.75 -6.29
N LYS A 249 3.05 16.66 -6.45
CA LYS A 249 3.28 18.08 -6.22
C LYS A 249 2.99 18.37 -4.75
N ILE A 250 4.03 18.67 -3.97
CA ILE A 250 3.91 19.01 -2.54
C ILE A 250 3.50 20.47 -2.39
N ASP A 251 4.08 21.33 -3.22
CA ASP A 251 3.81 22.76 -3.30
C ASP A 251 4.14 23.24 -4.72
N ASP A 252 3.84 24.50 -5.04
CA ASP A 252 4.17 25.14 -6.31
C ASP A 252 5.66 25.09 -6.64
N ASN A 253 6.52 25.04 -5.63
CA ASN A 253 7.98 25.01 -5.76
C ASN A 253 8.62 23.67 -5.36
N ASN A 254 7.83 22.62 -5.12
CA ASN A 254 8.31 21.34 -4.59
C ASN A 254 7.59 20.13 -5.22
N ILE A 255 8.32 19.32 -5.97
CA ILE A 255 7.84 18.10 -6.62
C ILE A 255 8.67 16.92 -6.15
N VAL A 256 7.99 15.84 -5.83
CA VAL A 256 8.60 14.56 -5.50
C VAL A 256 8.23 13.52 -6.56
N LEU A 257 9.23 12.94 -7.20
CA LEU A 257 9.08 11.80 -8.11
C LEU A 257 9.58 10.54 -7.43
N ARG A 258 8.84 9.45 -7.60
CA ARG A 258 9.24 8.11 -7.16
C ARG A 258 9.12 7.12 -8.29
N ARG A 259 10.09 6.22 -8.38
CA ARG A 259 10.01 5.05 -9.24
C ARG A 259 10.71 3.90 -8.55
N SER A 260 9.94 3.26 -7.67
CA SER A 260 10.37 2.04 -7.02
C SER A 260 9.87 0.82 -7.79
N VAL A 261 10.62 -0.28 -7.72
CA VAL A 261 10.18 -1.63 -8.11
C VAL A 261 8.96 -2.13 -7.31
N SER A 262 8.54 -1.38 -6.29
CA SER A 262 7.33 -1.65 -5.52
C SER A 262 6.04 -1.49 -6.35
N SER A 263 4.98 -2.15 -5.90
CA SER A 263 3.67 -2.20 -6.54
C SER A 263 2.71 -1.11 -6.05
N VAL A 264 3.13 -0.28 -5.10
CA VAL A 264 2.26 0.74 -4.49
C VAL A 264 2.75 2.12 -4.90
N GLN A 265 1.89 2.86 -5.60
CA GLN A 265 2.15 4.27 -5.92
C GLN A 265 2.08 5.08 -4.63
N ARG A 266 3.13 5.86 -4.37
CA ARG A 266 3.23 6.68 -3.17
C ARG A 266 3.12 8.14 -3.52
N PHE A 267 2.35 8.85 -2.71
CA PHE A 267 2.22 10.29 -2.78
C PHE A 267 2.75 10.93 -1.49
N GLY A 268 3.20 12.18 -1.58
CA GLY A 268 3.69 12.96 -0.44
C GLY A 268 5.22 13.09 -0.38
N PRO A 269 5.76 13.70 0.69
CA PRO A 269 7.20 13.94 0.87
C PRO A 269 7.98 12.63 1.07
N CYS A 270 9.30 12.64 0.84
CA CYS A 270 10.15 11.45 1.04
C CYS A 270 10.10 10.96 2.49
N ASP A 271 10.04 9.64 2.69
CA ASP A 271 10.28 9.09 4.03
C ASP A 271 11.76 9.24 4.41
N PRO A 272 12.11 9.36 5.70
CA PRO A 272 13.50 9.32 6.16
C PRO A 272 14.25 8.05 5.75
N GLU A 273 13.55 6.91 5.60
CA GLU A 273 14.17 5.68 5.08
C GLU A 273 14.58 5.80 3.60
N GLU A 274 13.85 6.59 2.80
CA GLU A 274 14.11 6.76 1.37
C GLU A 274 15.31 7.67 1.09
N THR A 275 15.67 8.56 2.02
CA THR A 275 16.72 9.58 1.85
C THR A 275 18.11 9.13 2.31
N LYS A 276 18.27 7.85 2.68
CA LYS A 276 19.53 7.31 3.23
C LYS A 276 20.67 7.22 2.21
N ALA A 277 20.36 6.89 0.96
CA ALA A 277 21.34 6.66 -0.08
C ALA A 277 21.17 7.70 -1.19
N VAL A 278 22.10 8.66 -1.24
CA VAL A 278 22.15 9.70 -2.27
C VAL A 278 22.80 9.13 -3.51
N LEU A 279 22.11 9.21 -4.65
CA LEU A 279 22.64 8.84 -5.97
C LEU A 279 23.19 10.05 -6.71
N PHE A 280 22.48 11.18 -6.63
CA PHE A 280 22.84 12.39 -7.35
C PHE A 280 22.26 13.62 -6.64
N THR A 281 23.00 14.73 -6.67
CA THR A 281 22.50 16.02 -6.25
C THR A 281 22.99 17.11 -7.17
N ASP A 282 22.09 18.03 -7.52
CA ASP A 282 22.40 19.25 -8.26
C ASP A 282 21.86 20.45 -7.48
N LYS A 283 22.65 21.52 -7.42
CA LYS A 283 22.24 22.78 -6.82
C LYS A 283 22.77 23.90 -7.68
N THR A 284 21.87 24.62 -8.33
CA THR A 284 22.22 25.70 -9.24
C THR A 284 21.49 26.97 -8.83
N SER A 285 22.22 28.08 -8.89
CA SER A 285 21.68 29.42 -8.62
C SER A 285 21.57 30.17 -9.94
N ILE A 286 20.42 30.81 -10.17
CA ILE A 286 20.18 31.61 -11.37
C ILE A 286 19.83 33.00 -10.90
N ASP A 287 20.65 33.96 -11.31
CA ASP A 287 20.36 35.36 -11.06
C ASP A 287 19.28 35.86 -12.04
N GLN A 288 18.48 36.81 -11.57
CA GLN A 288 17.41 37.41 -12.37
C GLN A 288 18.00 38.03 -13.65
N TYR A 289 17.55 37.54 -14.80
CA TYR A 289 17.99 38.07 -16.10
C TYR A 289 17.20 39.33 -16.48
N ILE A 290 15.86 39.29 -16.39
CA ILE A 290 14.99 40.44 -16.69
C ILE A 290 14.24 40.88 -15.43
N PRO A 291 14.46 42.12 -14.96
CA PRO A 291 13.68 42.71 -13.88
C PRO A 291 12.18 42.72 -14.18
N ARG A 292 11.36 42.30 -13.21
CA ARG A 292 9.88 42.40 -13.22
C ARG A 292 9.15 41.56 -14.29
N GLN A 293 9.84 40.69 -15.03
CA GLN A 293 9.21 39.71 -15.91
C GLN A 293 9.33 38.28 -15.35
N GLN A 294 8.42 37.41 -15.78
CA GLN A 294 8.49 35.99 -15.47
C GLN A 294 9.54 35.34 -16.37
N ASN A 295 10.64 34.91 -15.77
CA ASN A 295 11.70 34.14 -16.42
C ASN A 295 11.35 32.65 -16.40
N ARG A 296 11.87 31.91 -17.38
CA ARG A 296 11.71 30.45 -17.49
C ARG A 296 13.06 29.79 -17.70
N VAL A 297 13.34 28.72 -16.96
CA VAL A 297 14.46 27.82 -17.21
C VAL A 297 13.97 26.39 -17.33
N SER A 298 14.65 25.60 -18.16
CA SER A 298 14.36 24.17 -18.35
C SER A 298 15.53 23.31 -17.87
N TYR A 299 15.24 22.23 -17.15
CA TYR A 299 16.24 21.24 -16.70
C TYR A 299 15.86 19.84 -17.18
N ASN A 300 16.72 19.17 -17.93
CA ASN A 300 16.46 17.82 -18.43
C ASN A 300 16.86 16.78 -17.38
N PHE A 301 16.00 15.79 -17.15
CA PHE A 301 16.21 14.74 -16.15
C PHE A 301 15.75 13.38 -16.69
N THR A 302 16.61 12.37 -16.57
CA THR A 302 16.36 11.04 -17.11
C THR A 302 16.34 9.98 -16.00
N VAL A 303 15.36 9.08 -16.07
CA VAL A 303 15.14 7.99 -15.12
C VAL A 303 15.41 6.65 -15.80
N PHE A 304 16.41 5.89 -15.34
CA PHE A 304 16.82 4.62 -15.94
C PHE A 304 16.24 3.38 -15.23
N ALA A 305 15.90 2.32 -15.97
CA ALA A 305 15.33 1.07 -15.44
C ALA A 305 16.25 0.27 -14.51
N ASN A 306 17.56 0.46 -14.60
CA ASN A 306 18.55 -0.20 -13.75
C ASN A 306 18.74 0.48 -12.38
N VAL A 307 17.97 1.51 -12.06
CA VAL A 307 18.08 2.24 -10.79
C VAL A 307 16.72 2.21 -10.08
N ASP A 308 16.74 1.84 -8.80
CA ASP A 308 15.58 1.88 -7.90
C ASP A 308 15.54 3.26 -7.22
N TYR A 309 14.84 4.20 -7.87
CA TYR A 309 14.69 5.57 -7.40
C TYR A 309 13.69 5.60 -6.24
N SER A 310 14.22 5.54 -5.03
CA SER A 310 13.44 5.57 -3.78
C SER A 310 12.73 6.91 -3.63
N CYS A 311 13.42 8.02 -3.89
CA CYS A 311 12.81 9.34 -3.91
C CYS A 311 13.64 10.33 -4.72
N VAL A 312 13.00 11.17 -5.53
CA VAL A 312 13.63 12.28 -6.26
C VAL A 312 12.91 13.56 -5.88
N VAL A 313 13.65 14.53 -5.35
CA VAL A 313 13.11 15.82 -4.87
C VAL A 313 13.59 16.91 -5.80
N PHE A 314 12.64 17.64 -6.37
CA PHE A 314 12.87 18.88 -7.10
C PHE A 314 12.33 20.03 -6.26
N TYR A 315 13.22 20.92 -5.83
CA TYR A 315 12.86 22.02 -4.95
C TYR A 315 13.46 23.33 -5.44
N VAL A 316 12.66 24.40 -5.48
CA VAL A 316 13.10 25.73 -5.90
C VAL A 316 12.73 26.75 -4.85
N ARG A 317 13.60 27.73 -4.63
CA ARG A 317 13.31 28.86 -3.75
C ARG A 317 13.96 30.13 -4.26
N ASN A 318 13.41 31.27 -3.84
CA ASN A 318 14.06 32.56 -4.05
C ASN A 318 15.36 32.61 -3.23
N ARG A 319 16.43 33.12 -3.83
CA ARG A 319 17.75 33.29 -3.19
C ARG A 319 17.67 34.37 -2.10
N THR A 320 17.01 35.47 -2.42
CA THR A 320 16.72 36.59 -1.53
C THR A 320 15.27 37.02 -1.78
N PRO A 321 14.30 36.51 -1.01
CA PRO A 321 12.88 36.82 -1.26
C PRO A 321 12.63 38.31 -0.99
N LYS A 322 12.41 39.10 -2.04
CA LYS A 322 11.92 40.48 -1.93
C LYS A 322 10.40 40.52 -2.03
N ARG A 323 9.81 39.55 -2.71
CA ARG A 323 8.36 39.34 -2.86
C ARG A 323 7.91 38.04 -2.19
N LYS A 324 6.62 37.99 -1.88
CA LYS A 324 5.95 36.80 -1.32
C LYS A 324 5.71 35.70 -2.38
N GLU A 325 5.79 36.02 -3.68
CA GLU A 325 5.52 35.07 -4.75
C GLU A 325 6.65 34.02 -4.88
N MET A 326 6.25 32.75 -4.79
CA MET A 326 7.17 31.61 -4.89
C MET A 326 7.38 31.21 -6.36
N PRO A 327 8.57 30.69 -6.71
CA PRO A 327 8.81 30.15 -8.04
C PRO A 327 7.95 28.90 -8.27
N LYS A 328 7.49 28.70 -9.50
CA LYS A 328 6.63 27.57 -9.88
C LYS A 328 7.42 26.54 -10.66
N ILE A 329 7.21 25.27 -10.34
CA ILE A 329 7.82 24.15 -11.07
C ILE A 329 6.79 23.23 -11.69
N PHE A 330 7.10 22.76 -12.90
CA PHE A 330 6.30 21.79 -13.63
C PHE A 330 7.22 20.69 -14.14
N LEU A 331 6.88 19.44 -13.82
CA LEU A 331 7.58 18.27 -14.35
C LEU A 331 6.81 17.75 -15.56
N ARG A 332 7.46 17.74 -16.72
CA ARG A 332 6.88 17.25 -17.97
C ARG A 332 7.65 16.04 -18.44
N ARG A 333 6.93 15.03 -18.96
CA ARG A 333 7.54 13.90 -19.66
C ARG A 333 7.77 14.32 -21.11
N TRP A 334 8.92 13.96 -21.67
CA TRP A 334 9.20 14.13 -23.10
C TRP A 334 9.59 12.77 -23.70
N CYS A 335 9.15 12.51 -24.93
CA CYS A 335 9.52 11.30 -25.65
C CYS A 335 10.09 11.71 -27.01
N THR A 336 11.25 11.16 -27.36
CA THR A 336 11.96 11.39 -28.63
C THR A 336 11.44 10.56 -29.82
N SER A 337 10.28 9.91 -29.69
CA SER A 337 9.73 9.01 -30.74
C SER A 337 8.74 9.73 -31.64
N GLU A 338 8.93 9.64 -32.97
CA GLU A 338 7.97 10.11 -34.00
C GLU A 338 6.58 9.49 -33.86
N ARG A 339 6.47 8.30 -33.25
CA ARG A 339 5.20 7.70 -32.84
C ARG A 339 5.03 7.87 -31.35
N ALA A 340 4.22 8.84 -30.93
CA ALA A 340 4.02 9.25 -29.54
C ALA A 340 3.26 8.22 -28.69
N ILE A 341 3.80 7.01 -28.52
CA ILE A 341 3.26 6.00 -27.60
C ILE A 341 3.91 6.21 -26.21
N CYS A 342 3.67 7.38 -25.62
CA CYS A 342 4.19 7.75 -24.29
C CYS A 342 3.33 7.20 -23.13
N TYR A 343 2.36 6.33 -23.40
CA TYR A 343 1.42 5.83 -22.40
C TYR A 343 1.97 4.60 -21.64
N GLY A 344 3.02 3.96 -22.15
CA GLY A 344 3.73 2.88 -21.46
C GLY A 344 4.69 3.39 -20.37
N MET A 345 4.82 2.64 -19.29
CA MET A 345 5.89 2.82 -18.27
C MET A 345 6.94 1.70 -18.39
N SER A 346 6.88 0.90 -19.45
CA SER A 346 7.72 -0.27 -19.73
C SER A 346 9.04 0.08 -20.41
N PHE A 347 9.61 1.26 -20.12
CA PHE A 347 10.78 1.73 -20.81
C PHE A 347 12.04 1.54 -19.96
N LEU A 348 13.14 1.13 -20.63
CA LEU A 348 14.49 1.13 -20.09
C LEU A 348 14.92 2.51 -19.57
N GLN A 349 14.27 3.56 -20.08
CA GLN A 349 14.55 4.95 -19.79
C GLN A 349 13.26 5.78 -19.88
N VAL A 350 13.08 6.75 -19.00
CA VAL A 350 12.01 7.75 -19.09
C VAL A 350 12.62 9.14 -18.95
N ASP A 351 12.42 9.97 -19.97
CA ASP A 351 12.94 11.33 -20.00
C ASP A 351 11.90 12.34 -19.51
N PHE A 352 12.38 13.26 -18.70
CA PHE A 352 11.63 14.37 -18.15
C PHE A 352 12.37 15.67 -18.44
N TYR A 353 11.63 16.77 -18.41
CA TYR A 353 12.19 18.09 -18.24
C TYR A 353 11.38 18.85 -17.20
N LEU A 354 12.07 19.65 -16.39
CA LEU A 354 11.47 20.56 -15.43
C LEU A 354 11.41 21.94 -16.05
N GLU A 355 10.23 22.55 -16.03
CA GLU A 355 10.06 23.97 -16.32
C GLU A 355 9.97 24.71 -14.99
N ILE A 356 10.86 25.67 -14.78
CA ILE A 356 10.89 26.50 -13.58
C ILE A 356 10.58 27.93 -14.00
N PHE A 357 9.52 28.50 -13.43
CA PHE A 357 9.09 29.87 -13.66
C PHE A 357 9.37 30.71 -12.42
N PHE A 358 10.03 31.86 -12.61
CA PHE A 358 10.47 32.70 -11.50
C PHE A 358 10.55 34.18 -11.88
N ILE A 359 10.37 35.06 -10.91
CA ILE A 359 10.54 36.50 -11.10
C ILE A 359 11.88 36.97 -10.51
N GLU A 360 12.25 36.48 -9.33
CA GLU A 360 13.48 36.87 -8.62
C GLU A 360 14.59 35.84 -8.79
N SER A 361 15.83 36.18 -8.45
CA SER A 361 16.94 35.20 -8.44
C SER A 361 16.56 33.96 -7.62
N ILE A 362 16.76 32.77 -8.20
CA ILE A 362 16.38 31.50 -7.60
C ILE A 362 17.60 30.62 -7.30
N VAL A 363 17.37 29.66 -6.41
CA VAL A 363 18.22 28.48 -6.24
C VAL A 363 17.32 27.26 -6.39
N TYR A 364 17.63 26.42 -7.38
CA TYR A 364 16.99 25.12 -7.50
C TYR A 364 17.91 24.02 -6.99
N ASN A 365 17.31 22.98 -6.40
CA ASN A 365 17.98 21.84 -5.81
C ASN A 365 17.27 20.57 -6.25
N ILE A 366 18.03 19.66 -6.84
CA ILE A 366 17.57 18.34 -7.27
C ILE A 366 18.33 17.33 -6.43
N LYS A 367 17.60 16.50 -5.68
CA LYS A 367 18.19 15.41 -4.90
C LYS A 367 17.58 14.08 -5.31
N VAL A 368 18.42 13.16 -5.73
CA VAL A 368 18.05 11.82 -6.17
C VAL A 368 18.53 10.83 -5.13
N TYR A 369 17.61 10.07 -4.58
CA TYR A 369 17.87 9.02 -3.60
C TYR A 369 17.43 7.67 -4.13
N GLY A 370 18.19 6.63 -3.80
CA GLY A 370 17.91 5.28 -4.24
C GLY A 370 19.12 4.39 -4.20
N LYS A 371 19.05 3.32 -4.99
CA LYS A 371 20.14 2.37 -5.15
C LYS A 371 20.21 1.91 -6.60
N GLU A 372 21.41 1.73 -7.09
CA GLU A 372 21.61 0.98 -8.32
C GLU A 372 21.17 -0.46 -8.08
N LEU A 373 20.34 -0.99 -8.99
CA LEU A 373 20.02 -2.39 -8.97
C LEU A 373 21.29 -3.12 -9.39
N LYS A 374 22.04 -3.64 -8.41
CA LYS A 374 23.02 -4.70 -8.62
C LYS A 374 22.24 -5.89 -9.13
N PHE A 375 21.92 -5.92 -10.43
CA PHE A 375 21.27 -7.07 -11.04
C PHE A 375 22.12 -8.26 -10.64
N LEU A 376 21.49 -9.27 -10.03
CA LEU A 376 22.08 -10.58 -9.86
C LEU A 376 22.85 -10.88 -11.15
N ASN A 377 24.15 -11.14 -11.05
CA ASN A 377 24.93 -11.52 -12.22
C ASN A 377 24.27 -12.78 -12.78
N ILE A 378 23.54 -12.64 -13.89
CA ILE A 378 22.65 -13.66 -14.43
C ILE A 378 23.47 -14.92 -14.71
N LYS A 379 24.74 -14.77 -15.13
CA LYS A 379 25.67 -15.89 -15.32
C LYS A 379 25.95 -16.64 -14.01
N ARG A 380 26.29 -15.93 -12.92
CA ARG A 380 26.50 -16.56 -11.59
C ARG A 380 25.23 -17.19 -11.02
N THR A 381 24.10 -16.55 -11.26
CA THR A 381 22.80 -17.01 -10.75
C THR A 381 22.34 -18.27 -11.47
N MET A 382 22.50 -18.30 -12.80
CA MET A 382 22.23 -19.49 -13.61
C MET A 382 23.22 -20.60 -13.33
N ALA A 383 24.51 -20.30 -13.11
CA ALA A 383 25.49 -21.29 -12.67
C ALA A 383 25.07 -21.96 -11.36
N TYR A 384 24.69 -21.19 -10.34
CA TYR A 384 24.20 -21.71 -9.06
C TYR A 384 22.93 -22.57 -9.20
N PHE A 385 21.97 -22.16 -10.04
CA PHE A 385 20.76 -22.95 -10.28
C PHE A 385 21.02 -24.22 -11.10
N ASN A 386 21.98 -24.18 -12.02
CA ASN A 386 22.39 -25.34 -12.81
C ASN A 386 23.19 -26.33 -11.97
N GLU A 387 24.01 -25.87 -11.03
CA GLU A 387 24.71 -26.75 -10.06
C GLU A 387 23.72 -27.44 -9.10
N LYS A 388 22.60 -26.81 -8.76
CA LYS A 388 21.64 -27.33 -7.78
C LYS A 388 20.45 -28.09 -8.36
N LYS A 389 20.21 -28.02 -9.67
CA LYS A 389 19.19 -28.85 -10.33
C LYS A 389 19.83 -30.14 -10.83
N LYS A 390 19.32 -31.30 -10.39
CA LYS A 390 19.63 -32.56 -11.06
C LYS A 390 19.15 -32.47 -12.50
N SER A 391 20.08 -32.51 -13.45
CA SER A 391 19.76 -32.57 -14.88
C SER A 391 18.82 -33.74 -15.17
N PRO A 392 17.82 -33.58 -16.05
CA PRO A 392 17.02 -34.72 -16.48
C PRO A 392 17.93 -35.74 -17.17
N VAL A 393 17.79 -37.01 -16.79
CA VAL A 393 18.51 -38.12 -17.41
C VAL A 393 18.07 -38.22 -18.86
N ILE A 394 19.02 -38.06 -19.78
CA ILE A 394 18.78 -38.29 -21.20
C ILE A 394 18.56 -39.79 -21.36
N ALA A 395 17.35 -40.20 -21.71
CA ALA A 395 17.10 -41.56 -22.15
C ALA A 395 17.80 -41.73 -23.51
N THR A 396 18.94 -42.41 -23.53
CA THR A 396 19.60 -42.82 -24.76
C THR A 396 18.67 -43.75 -25.52
N LEU A 397 18.14 -43.30 -26.66
CA LEU A 397 17.51 -44.16 -27.65
C LEU A 397 18.58 -45.13 -28.15
N THR A 398 18.47 -46.39 -27.77
CA THR A 398 19.26 -47.48 -28.35
C THR A 398 19.00 -47.54 -29.86
N PRO A 399 20.04 -47.54 -30.70
CA PRO A 399 19.87 -47.68 -32.14
C PRO A 399 19.38 -49.09 -32.46
N ALA A 400 18.30 -49.18 -33.25
CA ALA A 400 17.80 -50.44 -33.79
C ALA A 400 18.88 -51.07 -34.68
N THR A 401 19.43 -52.20 -34.23
CA THR A 401 20.33 -53.03 -35.03
C THR A 401 19.57 -53.62 -36.22
N SER A 402 19.90 -53.16 -37.42
CA SER A 402 19.63 -53.91 -38.64
C SER A 402 20.57 -55.12 -38.70
N LYS A 403 20.02 -56.33 -38.66
CA LYS A 403 20.73 -57.54 -39.11
C LYS A 403 20.07 -58.01 -40.39
N SER A 404 20.79 -57.85 -41.49
CA SER A 404 20.59 -58.61 -42.74
C SER A 404 21.09 -60.05 -42.52
N PRO A 405 20.39 -61.08 -43.05
CA PRO A 405 20.85 -62.46 -42.98
C PRO A 405 21.82 -62.76 -44.13
N THR A 406 22.99 -63.32 -43.80
CA THR A 406 23.92 -63.92 -44.77
C THR A 406 23.69 -65.42 -44.81
N VAL A 407 23.62 -65.93 -46.05
CA VAL A 407 23.47 -67.33 -46.47
C VAL A 407 24.80 -68.11 -46.33
N TYR A 408 24.69 -69.45 -46.40
CA TYR A 408 25.67 -70.55 -46.53
C TYR A 408 25.88 -71.36 -45.24
N LYS A 409 25.66 -72.67 -45.16
CA LYS A 409 25.57 -73.77 -46.16
C LYS A 409 24.37 -74.67 -45.89
#